data_AF-A0A349B1P6-F1
#
_entry.id   AF-A0A349B1P6-F1
#
_cell.length_a   1.000
_cell.length_b   1.000
_cell.length_c   1.000
_cell.angle_alpha   90.00
_cell.angle_beta   90.00
_cell.angle_gamma   90.00
#
_symmetry.space_group_name_H-M   'P 1'
#
loop_
_entity.id
_entity.type
_entity.pdbx_description
1 polymer ?
#
loop_
_entity_poly.entity_id
_entity_poly.type
_entity_poly.pdbx_seq_one_letter_code
_entity_poly.pdbx_strand_id
1 'polypeptide(L)' 'MSVPVDIGGQSETRVWQEYANCLGVDPDLFFPERGASTKEAKEVCRGCVVQGECLEYALANG' A
#
# COMPACT_ATOMS: atom_id res chain seq x y z
N MET A 1 -39.59 10.00 16.03
CA MET A 1 -38.86 9.14 15.07
C MET A 1 -37.39 9.44 15.21
N SER A 2 -36.69 8.61 15.99
CA SER A 2 -35.24 8.68 16.16
C SER A 2 -34.59 8.12 14.90
N VAL A 3 -33.86 8.95 14.17
CA VAL A 3 -32.95 8.47 13.13
C VAL A 3 -31.87 7.62 13.81
N PRO A 4 -31.63 6.38 13.35
CA PRO A 4 -30.41 5.68 13.74
C PRO A 4 -29.23 6.50 13.20
N VAL A 5 -28.31 6.85 14.09
CA VAL A 5 -27.01 7.40 13.68
C VAL A 5 -26.35 6.33 12.82
N ASP A 6 -26.29 6.60 11.52
CA ASP A 6 -25.54 5.83 10.53
C ASP A 6 -24.06 5.89 10.93
N ILE A 7 -23.58 4.88 11.66
CA ILE A 7 -22.14 4.61 11.81
C ILE A 7 -21.68 3.98 10.48
N GLY A 8 -21.78 4.76 9.41
CA GLY A 8 -21.48 4.38 8.04
C GLY A 8 -20.32 5.23 7.52
N GLY A 9 -19.14 5.05 8.11
CA GLY A 9 -17.98 5.85 7.73
C GLY A 9 -16.73 5.53 8.53
N GLN A 10 -16.52 4.27 8.90
CA GLN A 10 -15.16 3.84 9.21
C GLN A 10 -14.39 3.86 7.87
N SER A 11 -13.85 5.02 7.49
CA SER A 11 -12.53 4.96 6.87
C SER A 11 -11.63 4.44 7.98
N GLU A 12 -11.57 3.12 8.13
CA GLU A 12 -10.42 2.50 8.76
C GLU A 12 -9.24 3.07 8.00
N THR A 13 -8.60 4.08 8.58
CA THR A 13 -7.34 4.60 8.10
C THR A 13 -6.46 3.38 8.05
N ARG A 14 -6.22 2.86 6.84
CA ARG A 14 -5.42 1.67 6.66
C ARG A 14 -4.07 1.98 7.31
N VAL A 15 -3.78 1.30 8.42
CA VAL A 15 -2.59 1.56 9.24
C VAL A 15 -1.39 0.81 8.67
N TRP A 16 -1.64 -0.21 7.84
CA TRP A 16 -0.60 -1.07 7.29
C TRP A 16 0.45 -0.31 6.48
N GLN A 17 0.10 0.81 5.85
CA GLN A 17 1.04 1.66 5.11
C GLN A 17 2.21 2.16 6.00
N GLU A 18 1.97 2.37 7.30
CA GLU A 18 3.00 2.82 8.25
C GLU A 18 4.06 1.76 8.51
N TYR A 19 3.74 0.48 8.26
CA TYR A 19 4.65 -0.66 8.41
C TYR A 19 5.28 -1.11 7.09
N ALA A 20 5.09 -0.35 6.01
CA ALA A 20 5.62 -0.70 4.70
C ALA A 20 7.14 -0.45 4.61
N ASN A 21 7.91 -1.46 4.22
CA ASN A 21 9.36 -1.34 4.04
C ASN A 21 9.76 -0.33 2.96
N CYS A 22 8.86 0.03 2.04
CA CYS A 22 9.12 1.06 1.04
C CYS A 22 9.09 2.48 1.62
N LEU A 23 8.62 2.66 2.86
CA LEU A 23 8.59 3.96 3.51
C LEU A 23 10.03 4.47 3.72
N GLY A 24 10.33 5.64 3.16
CA GLY A 24 11.68 6.23 3.19
C GLY A 24 12.63 5.72 2.11
N VAL A 25 12.18 4.81 1.22
CA VAL A 25 12.92 4.41 0.02
C VAL A 25 12.57 5.37 -1.13
N ASP A 26 13.53 5.59 -2.03
CA ASP A 26 13.34 6.44 -3.22
C ASP A 26 12.17 5.94 -4.08
N PRO A 27 11.16 6.78 -4.40
CA PRO A 27 10.07 6.42 -5.30
C PRO A 27 10.53 5.94 -6.68
N ASP A 28 11.64 6.47 -7.21
CA ASP A 28 12.16 6.11 -8.54
C ASP A 28 12.58 4.63 -8.60
N LEU A 29 12.86 4.02 -7.44
CA LEU A 29 13.11 2.59 -7.35
C LEU A 29 11.88 1.77 -7.74
N PHE A 30 10.69 2.21 -7.32
CA PHE A 30 9.40 1.54 -7.56
C PHE A 30 8.74 1.98 -8.86
N PHE A 31 9.10 3.16 -9.37
CA PHE A 31 8.64 3.73 -10.63
C PHE A 31 9.79 4.02 -11.58
N PRO A 32 10.59 3.00 -11.97
CA PRO A 32 11.78 3.21 -12.76
C PRO A 32 11.45 3.58 -14.21
N GLU A 33 12.40 4.24 -14.88
CA GLU A 33 12.34 4.52 -16.31
C GLU A 33 12.13 3.25 -17.14
N ARG A 34 11.51 3.40 -18.32
CA ARG A 34 11.21 2.26 -19.18
C ARG A 34 12.51 1.51 -19.54
N GLY A 35 12.56 0.23 -19.16
CA GLY A 35 13.70 -0.66 -19.44
C GLY A 35 14.76 -0.69 -18.34
N ALA A 36 14.61 0.11 -17.28
CA ALA A 36 15.45 -0.01 -16.08
C ALA A 36 15.02 -1.21 -15.22
N SER A 37 15.91 -1.62 -14.32
CA SER A 37 15.76 -2.83 -13.50
C SER A 37 14.72 -2.63 -12.40
N THR A 38 13.82 -3.59 -12.24
CA THR A 38 12.90 -3.66 -11.10
C THR A 38 13.40 -4.59 -9.99
N LYS A 39 14.66 -5.04 -10.05
CA LYS A 39 15.17 -6.10 -9.17
C LYS A 39 15.15 -5.68 -7.71
N GLU A 40 15.71 -4.50 -7.43
CA GLU A 40 15.86 -3.99 -6.07
C GLU A 40 14.50 -3.62 -5.45
N ALA A 41 13.58 -2.99 -6.18
CA ALA A 41 12.19 -2.80 -5.73
C ALA A 41 11.50 -4.12 -5.36
N LYS A 42 11.72 -5.18 -6.16
CA LYS A 42 11.15 -6.51 -5.87
C LYS A 42 11.76 -7.13 -4.61
N GLU A 43 13.03 -6.89 -4.31
CA GLU A 43 13.67 -7.34 -3.09
C GLU A 43 13.08 -6.64 -1.86
N VAL A 44 12.89 -5.31 -1.92
CA VAL A 44 12.21 -4.55 -0.86
C VAL A 44 10.78 -5.07 -0.64
N CYS A 45 10.02 -5.23 -1.72
CA CYS A 45 8.64 -5.71 -1.65
C CYS A 45 8.53 -7.13 -1.08
N ARG A 46 9.44 -8.04 -1.44
CA ARG A 46 9.43 -9.43 -0.98
C ARG A 46 9.66 -9.57 0.54
N GLY A 47 10.41 -8.65 1.14
CA GLY A 47 10.64 -8.61 2.59
C GLY A 47 9.59 -7.83 3.38
N CYS A 48 8.60 -7.23 2.72
CA CYS A 48 7.63 -6.32 3.34
C CYS A 48 6.56 -7.09 4.11
N VAL A 49 6.41 -6.79 5.40
CA VAL A 49 5.45 -7.49 6.28
C VAL A 49 3.99 -7.25 5.89
N VAL A 50 3.71 -6.14 5.22
CA VAL A 50 2.37 -5.74 4.73
C VAL A 50 2.15 -6.03 3.24
N GLN A 51 2.94 -6.94 2.64
CA GLN A 51 2.84 -7.25 1.21
C GLN A 51 1.42 -7.68 0.78
N GLY A 52 0.73 -8.47 1.61
CA GLY A 52 -0.63 -8.93 1.33
C GLY A 52 -1.65 -7.79 1.24
N GLU A 53 -1.71 -6.96 2.28
CA GLU A 53 -2.62 -5.81 2.35
C GLU A 53 -2.35 -4.78 1.24
N CYS A 54 -1.07 -4.56 0.93
CA CYS A 54 -0.65 -3.70 -0.17
C CYS A 54 -1.11 -4.23 -1.53
N LEU A 55 -0.94 -5.53 -1.78
CA LEU A 55 -1.40 -6.17 -3.01
C LEU A 55 -2.92 -6.12 -3.14
N GLU A 56 -3.66 -6.45 -2.08
CA GLU A 56 -5.12 -6.39 -2.09
C GLU A 56 -5.62 -4.97 -2.38
N TYR A 57 -5.01 -3.96 -1.75
CA TYR A 57 -5.32 -2.56 -2.02
C TYR A 57 -5.05 -2.19 -3.47
N ALA A 58 -3.88 -2.54 -4.00
CA ALA A 58 -3.50 -2.26 -5.38
C ALA A 58 -4.44 -2.92 -6.39
N LEU A 59 -4.88 -4.15 -6.15
CA LEU A 59 -5.84 -4.85 -7.02
C LEU A 59 -7.24 -4.22 -6.96
N ALA A 60 -7.65 -3.70 -5.81
CA ALA A 60 -8.97 -3.08 -5.66
C ALA A 60 -9.04 -1.62 -6.16
N ASN A 61 -7.90 -0.94 -6.33
CA ASN A 61 -7.83 0.50 -6.66
C ASN A 61 -6.93 0.82 -7.87
N GLY A 62 -6.45 -0.21 -8.57
CA GLY A 62 -5.57 -0.12 -9.73
C GLY A 62 -6.28 0.16 -11.04
#